data_AF-A0A1H8DUI4-F1
#
_entry.id   AF-A0A1H8DUI4-F1
#
_cell.length_a   1.000
_cell.length_b   1.000
_cell.length_c   1.000
_cell.angle_alpha   90.00
_cell.angle_beta   90.00
_cell.angle_gamma   90.00
#
_symmetry.space_group_name_H-M   'P 1'
#
loop_
_entity.id
_entity.type
_entity.pdbx_description
1 polymer ?
#
loop_
_entity_poly.entity_id
_entity_poly.type
_entity_poly.pdbx_seq_one_letter_code
_entity_poly.pdbx_strand_id
1 'polypeptide(L)'
;MTDTSLGDILRATQACKTEDCLRELERTALGRGPTAEHDLGLVRDFFDQAKTYFTSRILARADIKPVVIGNGQNMTVSLILQTFRWHAEYDIRSPMHPYNGVWRPFETWCADNGLAPELFRCKDSKGREHWYVLRVHPAPVAGVPD
;
A
#
# COMPACT_ATOMS: atom_id res chain seq x y z
N MET A 1 -1.85 -25.01 13.32
CA MET A 1 -2.86 -24.16 12.67
C MET A 1 -3.36 -23.21 13.73
N THR A 2 -2.94 -21.96 13.71
CA THR A 2 -3.38 -20.95 14.68
C THR A 2 -4.63 -20.27 14.14
N ASP A 3 -5.78 -20.64 14.71
CA ASP A 3 -7.04 -19.92 14.51
C ASP A 3 -6.86 -18.48 14.97
N THR A 4 -6.93 -17.54 14.03
CA THR A 4 -6.92 -16.12 14.35
C THR A 4 -8.25 -15.79 15.02
N SER A 5 -8.21 -15.43 16.31
CA SER A 5 -9.45 -15.26 17.08
C SER A 5 -10.18 -13.97 16.68
N LEU A 6 -11.51 -13.95 16.80
CA LEU A 6 -12.33 -12.76 16.57
C LEU A 6 -11.87 -11.55 17.42
N GLY A 7 -11.27 -11.83 18.59
CA GLY A 7 -10.67 -10.83 19.46
C GLY A 7 -9.35 -10.24 18.92
N ASP A 8 -8.58 -11.01 18.16
CA ASP A 8 -7.37 -10.51 17.49
C ASP A 8 -7.73 -9.65 16.27
N ILE A 9 -8.80 -10.02 15.57
CA ILE A 9 -9.40 -9.20 14.52
C ILE A 9 -9.84 -7.85 15.11
N LEU A 10 -10.61 -7.85 16.20
CA LEU A 10 -11.08 -6.61 16.84
C LEU A 10 -9.94 -5.74 17.40
N ARG A 11 -8.89 -6.34 17.96
CA ARG A 11 -7.69 -5.60 18.40
C ARG A 11 -6.94 -4.98 17.22
N ALA A 12 -6.83 -5.68 16.09
CA ALA A 12 -6.25 -5.13 14.87
C ALA A 12 -7.08 -3.96 14.31
N THR A 13 -8.41 -4.03 14.36
CA THR A 13 -9.29 -2.95 13.91
C THR A 13 -9.25 -1.72 14.82
N GLN A 14 -9.08 -1.91 16.14
CA GLN A 14 -9.11 -0.82 17.11
C GLN A 14 -7.76 -0.12 17.32
N ALA A 15 -6.65 -0.76 16.97
CA ALA A 15 -5.29 -0.20 17.13
C ALA A 15 -4.83 0.70 15.97
N CYS A 16 -5.59 0.82 14.87
CA CYS A 16 -5.08 1.50 13.67
C CYS A 16 -5.34 3.01 13.65
N LYS A 17 -4.74 3.71 14.61
CA LYS A 17 -4.25 5.07 14.38
C LYS A 17 -2.95 4.94 13.60
N THR A 18 -2.83 5.69 12.52
CA THR A 18 -1.89 5.43 11.42
C THR A 18 -0.43 5.24 11.84
N GLU A 19 0.03 6.01 12.84
CA GLU A 19 1.39 5.90 13.39
C GLU A 19 1.60 4.67 14.27
N ASP A 20 0.57 4.22 15.00
CA ASP A 20 0.66 3.06 15.90
C ASP A 20 0.79 1.76 15.08
N CYS A 21 0.08 1.67 13.96
CA CYS A 21 0.17 0.55 13.00
C CYS A 21 1.58 0.42 12.37
N LEU A 22 2.23 1.54 12.03
CA LEU A 22 3.59 1.51 11.48
C LEU A 22 4.63 1.17 12.55
N ARG A 23 4.50 1.73 13.77
CA ARG A 23 5.42 1.45 14.90
C ARG A 23 5.40 -0.02 15.32
N GLU A 24 4.23 -0.65 15.35
CA GLU A 24 4.13 -2.07 15.68
C GLU A 24 4.76 -2.95 14.59
N LEU A 25 4.62 -2.56 13.33
CA LEU A 25 5.28 -3.23 12.22
C LEU A 25 6.81 -3.10 12.29
N GLU A 26 7.34 -1.93 12.62
CA GLU A 26 8.77 -1.69 12.85
C GLU A 26 9.30 -2.55 14.01
N ARG A 27 8.57 -2.61 15.14
CA ARG A 27 8.93 -3.47 16.27
C ARG A 27 8.93 -4.95 15.89
N THR A 28 7.95 -5.38 15.10
CA THR A 28 7.87 -6.76 14.62
C THR A 28 9.01 -7.10 13.66
N ALA A 29 9.39 -6.17 12.77
CA ALA A 29 10.50 -6.34 11.85
C ALA A 29 11.83 -6.47 12.62
N LEU A 30 12.07 -5.59 13.60
CA LEU A 30 13.22 -5.65 14.51
C LEU A 30 13.32 -7.01 15.22
N GLY A 31 12.19 -7.55 15.68
CA GLY A 31 12.15 -8.88 16.31
C GLY A 31 12.41 -10.05 15.36
N ARG A 32 12.26 -9.88 14.05
CA ARG A 32 12.50 -10.90 13.00
C ARG A 32 13.90 -10.82 12.40
N GLY A 33 14.64 -9.75 12.69
CA GLY A 33 16.03 -9.57 12.32
C GLY A 33 16.26 -8.72 11.05
N PRO A 34 17.54 -8.55 10.66
CA PRO A 34 17.96 -7.50 9.73
C PRO A 34 17.29 -7.54 8.35
N THR A 35 16.98 -8.73 7.84
CA THR A 35 16.30 -8.87 6.54
C THR A 35 14.89 -8.31 6.58
N ALA A 36 14.14 -8.55 7.66
CA ALA A 36 12.77 -8.06 7.79
C ALA A 36 12.74 -6.53 7.95
N GLU A 37 13.71 -5.96 8.66
CA GLU A 37 13.89 -4.50 8.77
C GLU A 37 14.23 -3.88 7.41
N HIS A 38 15.14 -4.50 6.67
CA HIS A 38 15.50 -4.04 5.33
C HIS A 38 14.31 -4.12 4.36
N ASP A 39 13.58 -5.23 4.35
CA ASP A 39 12.39 -5.40 3.51
C ASP A 39 11.30 -4.37 3.84
N LEU A 40 11.05 -4.12 5.13
CA LEU A 40 10.16 -3.06 5.57
C LEU A 40 10.63 -1.68 5.10
N GLY A 41 11.92 -1.39 5.24
CA GLY A 41 12.54 -0.15 4.75
C GLY A 41 12.28 0.07 3.27
N LEU A 42 12.52 -0.94 2.44
CA LEU A 42 12.28 -0.87 0.98
C LEU A 42 10.82 -0.59 0.63
N VAL A 43 9.87 -1.22 1.33
CA VAL A 43 8.44 -0.98 1.10
C VAL A 43 8.05 0.45 1.53
N ARG A 44 8.57 0.93 2.67
CA ARG A 44 8.32 2.29 3.15
C ARG A 44 8.87 3.33 2.18
N ASP A 45 10.14 3.18 1.78
CA ASP A 45 10.81 4.08 0.85
C ASP A 45 10.09 4.13 -0.49
N PHE A 46 9.55 3.02 -0.97
CA PHE A 46 8.72 2.99 -2.17
C PHE A 46 7.48 3.89 -2.05
N PHE A 47 6.73 3.78 -0.95
CA PHE A 47 5.54 4.62 -0.75
C PHE A 47 5.91 6.10 -0.53
N ASP A 48 7.01 6.40 0.15
CA ASP A 48 7.46 7.78 0.35
C ASP A 48 7.96 8.43 -0.96
N GLN A 49 8.62 7.66 -1.82
CA GLN A 49 8.96 8.10 -3.18
C GLN A 49 7.69 8.32 -4.01
N ALA A 50 6.68 7.45 -3.90
CA ALA A 50 5.40 7.63 -4.58
C ALA A 50 4.69 8.92 -4.12
N LYS A 51 4.62 9.19 -2.80
CA LYS A 51 4.07 10.45 -2.25
C LYS A 51 4.81 11.65 -2.82
N THR A 52 6.15 11.62 -2.80
CA THR A 52 7.00 12.71 -3.29
C THR A 52 6.76 12.97 -4.77
N TYR A 53 6.70 11.90 -5.58
CA TYR A 53 6.40 11.97 -7.00
C TYR A 53 5.02 12.59 -7.25
N PHE A 54 3.96 12.08 -6.61
CA PHE A 54 2.61 12.59 -6.80
C PHE A 54 2.48 14.05 -6.35
N THR A 55 3.03 14.39 -5.19
CA THR A 55 3.07 15.78 -4.67
C THR A 55 3.71 16.72 -5.68
N SER A 56 4.90 16.37 -6.17
CA SER A 56 5.65 17.19 -7.12
C SER A 56 4.86 17.42 -8.43
N ARG A 57 4.22 16.37 -8.98
CA ARG A 57 3.41 16.49 -10.20
C ARG A 57 2.15 17.33 -9.99
N ILE A 58 1.47 17.17 -8.85
CA ILE A 58 0.28 17.96 -8.49
C ILE A 58 0.64 19.44 -8.38
N LEU A 59 1.70 19.78 -7.64
CA LEU A 59 2.14 21.17 -7.46
C LEU A 59 2.57 21.80 -8.79
N ALA A 60 3.21 21.02 -9.66
CA ALA A 60 3.60 21.44 -11.00
C ALA A 60 2.42 21.51 -12.00
N ARG A 61 1.19 21.12 -11.60
CA ARG A 61 0.01 20.98 -12.47
C ARG A 61 0.30 20.15 -13.73
N ALA A 62 1.10 19.11 -13.58
CA ALA A 62 1.55 18.25 -14.67
C ALA A 62 0.83 16.91 -14.65
N ASP A 63 0.79 16.24 -15.80
CA ASP A 63 0.18 14.91 -15.90
C ASP A 63 0.80 13.92 -14.91
N ILE A 64 -0.04 13.23 -14.15
CA ILE A 64 0.39 12.25 -13.16
C ILE A 64 0.42 10.87 -13.83
N LYS A 65 1.59 10.26 -13.95
CA LYS A 65 1.72 8.89 -14.46
C LYS A 65 1.51 7.90 -13.30
N PRO A 66 0.92 6.73 -13.55
CA PRO A 66 0.85 5.67 -12.55
C PRO A 66 2.24 5.20 -12.13
N VAL A 67 2.39 4.81 -10.86
CA VAL A 67 3.57 4.11 -10.35
C VAL A 67 3.35 2.61 -10.49
N VAL A 68 4.28 1.90 -11.12
CA VAL A 68 4.13 0.47 -11.42
C VAL A 68 4.79 -0.38 -10.34
N ILE A 69 4.11 -1.44 -9.89
CA ILE A 69 4.64 -2.47 -9.00
C ILE A 69 4.68 -3.78 -9.79
N GLY A 70 5.87 -4.17 -10.24
CA GLY A 70 6.09 -5.30 -11.16
C GLY A 70 6.39 -4.84 -12.59
N ASN A 71 6.29 -5.75 -13.57
CA ASN A 71 6.53 -5.48 -14.99
C ASN A 71 7.87 -4.76 -15.26
N GLY A 72 8.95 -5.26 -14.65
CA GLY A 72 10.30 -4.69 -14.75
C GLY A 72 10.56 -3.44 -13.90
N GLN A 73 9.54 -2.90 -13.20
CA GLN A 73 9.66 -1.76 -12.29
C GLN A 73 9.37 -2.17 -10.85
N ASN A 74 10.13 -1.62 -9.90
CA ASN A 74 9.94 -1.89 -8.47
C ASN A 74 9.83 -3.41 -8.15
N MET A 75 10.60 -4.24 -8.87
CA MET A 75 10.49 -5.71 -8.81
C MET A 75 10.76 -6.24 -7.41
N THR A 76 11.72 -5.67 -6.69
CA THR A 76 12.02 -6.04 -5.30
C THR A 76 10.81 -5.80 -4.39
N VAL A 77 10.17 -4.63 -4.51
CA VAL A 77 8.94 -4.31 -3.77
C VAL A 77 7.81 -5.28 -4.13
N SER A 78 7.67 -5.59 -5.42
CA SER A 78 6.69 -6.57 -5.90
C SER A 78 6.89 -7.96 -5.28
N LEU A 79 8.14 -8.38 -5.08
CA LEU A 79 8.49 -9.66 -4.45
C LEU A 79 8.25 -9.63 -2.95
N ILE A 80 8.68 -8.57 -2.25
CA ILE A 80 8.47 -8.39 -0.81
C ILE A 80 6.98 -8.37 -0.47
N LEU A 81 6.19 -7.63 -1.25
CA LEU A 81 4.73 -7.55 -1.11
C LEU A 81 4.00 -8.80 -1.61
N GLN A 82 4.72 -9.73 -2.27
CA GLN A 82 4.16 -10.95 -2.84
C GLN A 82 2.95 -10.69 -3.73
N THR A 83 3.03 -9.69 -4.61
CA THR A 83 1.87 -9.21 -5.43
C THR A 83 1.24 -10.31 -6.30
N PHE A 84 1.99 -11.35 -6.65
CA PHE A 84 1.49 -12.54 -7.36
C PHE A 84 0.43 -13.32 -6.57
N ARG A 85 0.35 -13.12 -5.25
CA ARG A 85 -0.68 -13.73 -4.37
C ARG A 85 -1.89 -12.85 -4.17
N TRP A 86 -1.88 -11.61 -4.66
CA TRP A 86 -2.98 -10.68 -4.43
C TRP A 86 -4.24 -11.08 -5.20
N HIS A 87 -5.39 -10.91 -4.55
CA HIS A 87 -6.72 -11.10 -5.11
C HIS A 87 -7.71 -10.11 -4.48
N ALA A 88 -8.98 -10.16 -4.86
CA ALA A 88 -9.99 -9.17 -4.48
C ALA A 88 -10.17 -9.00 -2.95
N GLU A 89 -9.87 -10.03 -2.17
CA GLU A 89 -10.07 -10.05 -0.70
C GLU A 89 -8.74 -9.91 0.06
N TYR A 90 -7.61 -9.99 -0.64
CA TYR A 90 -6.29 -9.95 -0.02
C TYR A 90 -5.28 -9.27 -0.93
N ASP A 91 -4.91 -8.05 -0.54
CA ASP A 91 -3.77 -7.29 -1.06
C ASP A 91 -3.23 -6.40 0.07
N ILE A 92 -2.31 -5.48 -0.23
CA ILE A 92 -1.72 -4.60 0.79
C ILE A 92 -2.73 -3.75 1.57
N ARG A 93 -3.93 -3.51 1.03
CA ARG A 93 -5.02 -2.76 1.68
C ARG A 93 -5.72 -3.59 2.75
N SER A 94 -5.63 -4.92 2.67
CA SER A 94 -6.20 -5.82 3.66
C SER A 94 -5.53 -5.64 5.01
N PRO A 95 -6.27 -5.47 6.12
CA PRO A 95 -5.70 -5.38 7.48
C PRO A 95 -4.85 -6.60 7.87
N MET A 96 -5.09 -7.75 7.23
CA MET A 96 -4.35 -8.98 7.46
C MET A 96 -3.03 -9.05 6.70
N HIS A 97 -2.77 -8.12 5.77
CA HIS A 97 -1.54 -8.13 5.00
C HIS A 97 -0.36 -7.68 5.88
N PRO A 98 0.80 -8.39 5.85
CA PRO A 98 1.94 -8.08 6.72
C PRO A 98 2.45 -6.65 6.62
N TYR A 99 2.27 -6.02 5.45
CA TYR A 99 2.70 -4.64 5.17
C TYR A 99 1.56 -3.61 5.16
N ASN A 100 0.36 -3.95 5.67
CA ASN A 100 -0.77 -3.02 5.73
C ASN A 100 -0.43 -1.75 6.54
N GLY A 101 0.40 -1.89 7.59
CA GLY A 101 0.91 -0.78 8.37
C GLY A 101 1.70 0.27 7.57
N VAL A 102 2.22 -0.08 6.39
CA VAL A 102 2.86 0.89 5.47
C VAL A 102 1.83 1.53 4.52
N TRP A 103 0.80 0.78 4.11
CA TRP A 103 -0.28 1.30 3.27
C TRP A 103 -1.10 2.38 3.98
N ARG A 104 -1.43 2.19 5.26
CA ARG A 104 -2.30 3.10 6.01
C ARG A 104 -1.76 4.54 6.09
N PRO A 105 -0.46 4.79 6.35
CA PRO A 105 0.15 6.11 6.21
C PRO A 105 0.01 6.74 4.82
N PHE A 106 0.15 5.94 3.77
CA PHE A 106 -0.03 6.41 2.40
C PHE A 106 -1.49 6.79 2.10
N GLU A 107 -2.44 5.96 2.54
CA GLU A 107 -3.87 6.21 2.41
C GLU A 107 -4.32 7.45 3.20
N THR A 108 -3.81 7.62 4.42
CA THR A 108 -4.08 8.81 5.26
C THR A 108 -3.54 10.07 4.57
N TRP A 109 -2.30 10.02 4.08
CA TRP A 109 -1.72 11.13 3.31
C TRP A 109 -2.58 11.48 2.08
N CYS A 110 -3.11 10.48 1.35
CA CYS A 110 -4.01 10.75 0.25
C CYS A 110 -5.27 11.49 0.73
N ALA A 111 -5.93 10.99 1.78
CA ALA A 111 -7.15 11.59 2.32
C ALA A 111 -6.94 13.05 2.78
N ASP A 112 -5.85 13.31 3.51
CA ASP A 112 -5.49 14.65 4.00
C ASP A 112 -5.27 15.67 2.86
N ASN A 113 -4.94 15.18 1.66
CA ASN A 113 -4.72 15.99 0.47
C ASN A 113 -5.91 15.96 -0.51
N GLY A 114 -7.07 15.43 -0.08
CA GLY A 114 -8.26 15.33 -0.93
C GLY A 114 -8.06 14.37 -2.10
N LEU A 115 -7.23 13.34 -1.93
CA LEU A 115 -6.93 12.31 -2.92
C LEU A 115 -7.49 10.95 -2.47
N ALA A 116 -7.79 10.10 -3.44
CA ALA A 116 -8.13 8.70 -3.25
C ALA A 116 -7.07 7.84 -3.97
N PRO A 117 -6.39 6.91 -3.27
CA PRO A 117 -5.46 6.00 -3.90
C PRO A 117 -6.20 4.86 -4.62
N GLU A 118 -5.73 4.47 -5.79
CA GLU A 118 -6.25 3.35 -6.56
C GLU A 118 -5.13 2.36 -6.88
N LEU A 119 -5.38 1.07 -6.63
CA LEU A 119 -4.53 -0.04 -7.07
C LEU A 119 -5.27 -0.84 -8.13
N PHE A 120 -4.77 -0.79 -9.35
CA PHE A 120 -5.36 -1.51 -10.49
C PHE A 120 -4.48 -2.68 -10.90
N ARG A 121 -5.09 -3.86 -11.07
CA ARG A 121 -4.40 -5.08 -11.52
C ARG A 121 -4.32 -5.09 -13.04
N CYS A 122 -3.11 -5.19 -13.55
CA CYS A 122 -2.83 -5.38 -14.96
C CYS A 122 -2.36 -6.82 -15.25
N LYS A 123 -2.45 -7.21 -16.52
CA LYS A 123 -1.92 -8.47 -17.03
C LYS A 123 -1.45 -8.32 -18.46
N ASP A 124 -0.47 -9.13 -18.88
CA ASP A 124 -0.09 -9.20 -20.29
C ASP A 124 -1.22 -9.85 -21.12
N SER A 125 -1.12 -9.76 -22.44
CA SER A 125 -2.15 -10.30 -23.35
C SER A 125 -2.35 -11.81 -23.21
N LYS A 126 -1.34 -12.51 -22.68
CA LYS A 126 -1.37 -13.96 -22.45
C LYS A 126 -1.72 -14.34 -21.00
N GLY A 127 -1.88 -13.37 -20.10
CA GLY A 127 -2.18 -13.57 -18.68
C GLY A 127 -1.08 -14.28 -17.88
N ARG A 128 0.16 -14.33 -18.38
CA ARG A 128 1.31 -14.95 -17.72
C ARG A 128 1.95 -14.03 -16.70
N GLU A 129 1.96 -12.74 -17.00
CA GLU A 129 2.51 -11.71 -16.12
C GLU A 129 1.40 -10.86 -15.56
N HIS A 130 1.48 -10.57 -14.27
CA HIS A 130 0.60 -9.67 -13.57
C HIS A 130 1.45 -8.59 -12.90
N TRP A 131 0.97 -7.36 -12.96
CA TRP A 131 1.55 -6.24 -12.23
C TRP A 131 0.43 -5.37 -11.70
N TYR A 132 0.78 -4.46 -10.79
CA TYR A 132 -0.16 -3.50 -10.25
C TYR A 132 0.28 -2.10 -10.61
N VAL A 133 -0.70 -1.22 -10.81
CA VAL A 133 -0.45 0.19 -11.01
C VAL A 133 -1.10 0.96 -9.87
N LEU A 134 -0.29 1.76 -9.18
CA LEU A 134 -0.69 2.67 -8.13
C LEU A 134 -0.97 4.03 -8.75
N ARG A 135 -2.18 4.55 -8.51
CA ARG A 135 -2.65 5.85 -8.95
C ARG A 135 -3.20 6.63 -7.77
N VAL A 136 -3.32 7.94 -7.96
CA VAL A 136 -4.09 8.82 -7.08
C VAL A 136 -5.04 9.63 -7.94
N HIS A 137 -6.25 9.81 -7.45
CA HIS A 137 -7.30 10.60 -8.08
C HIS A 137 -7.86 11.60 -7.07
N PRO A 138 -8.47 12.71 -7.50
CA PRO A 138 -9.24 13.53 -6.58
C PRO A 138 -10.27 12.66 -5.85
N ALA A 139 -10.36 12.81 -4.54
CA ALA A 139 -11.36 12.11 -3.75
C ALA A 139 -12.76 12.56 -4.22
N PRO A 140 -13.74 11.63 -4.32
CA PRO A 140 -15.10 12.00 -4.67
C PRO A 140 -15.61 13.03 -3.66
N VAL A 141 -16.10 14.16 -4.16
CA VAL A 141 -16.73 15.18 -3.32
C VAL A 141 -18.01 14.56 -2.78
N ALA A 142 -18.08 14.36 -1.46
CA ALA A 142 -19.28 13.85 -0.82
C ALA A 142 -20.41 14.87 -0.98
N GLY A 143 -21.28 14.65 -1.98
CA GLY A 143 -22.54 15.36 -2.15
C GLY A 143 -22.61 16.32 -3.33
N VAL A 144 -22.98 15.79 -4.50
CA VAL A 144 -24.09 16.35 -5.29
C VAL A 144 -24.86 15.15 -5.85
N PRO A 145 -26.02 14.77 -5.28
CA PRO A 145 -26.98 13.98 -6.04
C PRO A 145 -27.53 14.88 -7.16
N ASP A 146 -27.47 14.39 -8.41
CA ASP A 146 -28.36 14.88 -9.48
C ASP A 146 -29.83 14.58 -9.12
#